data_AF-A0A961NTH2-F1
#
_entry.id   AF-A0A961NTH2-F1
#
_cell.length_a   1.000
_cell.length_b   1.000
_cell.length_c   1.000
_cell.angle_alpha   90.00
_cell.angle_beta   90.00
_cell.angle_gamma   90.00
#
_symmetry.space_group_name_H-M   'P 1'
#
loop_
_entity.id
_entity.type
_entity.pdbx_description
1 polymer ?
#
loop_
_entity_poly.entity_id
_entity_poly.type
_entity_poly.pdbx_seq_one_letter_code
_entity_poly.pdbx_strand_id
1 'polypeptide(L)'
;MIRLIACLLLSSLAFCSARPTQEDVTRVQSTFLSLRFRAPLSSELRGRSDMELFRMSCQMQNVRCDDVLEILKSAKPEFYNQLTATESAAGERP
;
A
#
# COMPACT_ATOMS: atom_id res chain seq x y z
N MET A 1 -49.45 -0.99 7.67
CA MET A 1 -48.36 -0.14 7.15
C MET A 1 -47.18 -0.07 8.11
N ILE A 2 -46.57 -1.22 8.50
CA ILE A 2 -45.47 -1.25 9.52
C ILE A 2 -44.35 -2.24 9.13
N ARG A 3 -44.30 -2.73 7.88
CA ARG A 3 -43.31 -3.75 7.45
C ARG A 3 -42.17 -3.24 6.56
N LEU A 4 -42.12 -1.93 6.29
CA LEU A 4 -41.12 -1.33 5.37
C LEU A 4 -39.95 -0.62 6.09
N ILE A 5 -39.98 -0.50 7.42
CA ILE A 5 -39.02 0.32 8.18
C ILE A 5 -37.81 -0.51 8.67
N ALA A 6 -37.90 -1.84 8.66
CA ALA A 6 -36.84 -2.70 9.19
C ALA A 6 -35.58 -2.82 8.30
N CYS A 7 -35.68 -2.48 7.00
CA CYS A 7 -34.54 -2.58 6.07
C CYS A 7 -33.63 -1.35 6.03
N LEU A 8 -34.05 -0.20 6.57
CA LEU A 8 -33.27 1.05 6.54
C LEU A 8 -32.19 1.13 7.63
N LEU A 9 -32.17 0.20 8.59
CA LEU A 9 -31.21 0.17 9.69
C LEU A 9 -29.97 -0.72 9.44
N LEU A 10 -29.90 -1.44 8.30
CA LEU A 10 -28.73 -2.24 7.94
C LEU A 10 -27.69 -1.49 7.08
N SER A 11 -27.98 -0.25 6.67
CA SER A 11 -27.08 0.55 5.83
C SER A 11 -25.91 1.18 6.60
N SER A 12 -25.88 1.04 7.93
CA SER A 12 -24.78 1.47 8.78
C SER A 12 -23.78 0.34 9.09
N LEU A 13 -23.65 -0.65 8.20
CA LEU A 13 -22.50 -1.56 8.19
C LEU A 13 -21.26 -0.71 7.89
N ALA A 14 -20.73 -0.19 8.99
CA ALA A 14 -19.37 0.21 9.24
C ALA A 14 -18.48 -0.04 8.02
N PHE A 15 -18.03 1.07 7.43
CA PHE A 15 -16.77 1.07 6.71
C PHE A 15 -15.67 0.74 7.74
N CYS A 16 -15.58 -0.53 8.14
CA CYS A 16 -14.47 -1.08 8.89
C CYS A 16 -13.29 -1.12 7.93
N SER A 17 -12.68 0.03 7.66
CA SER A 17 -11.27 0.05 7.28
C SER A 17 -10.51 -0.37 8.53
N ALA A 18 -10.41 -1.67 8.74
CA ALA A 18 -9.50 -2.23 9.72
C ALA A 18 -8.12 -1.63 9.43
N ARG A 19 -7.51 -0.99 10.43
CA ARG A 19 -6.16 -0.45 10.28
C ARG A 19 -5.24 -1.60 9.89
N PRO A 20 -4.28 -1.38 8.97
CA PRO A 20 -3.31 -2.40 8.62
C PRO A 20 -2.58 -2.88 9.88
N THR A 21 -2.33 -4.17 9.92
CA THR A 21 -1.58 -4.88 10.94
C THR A 21 -0.12 -5.05 10.52
N GLN A 22 0.72 -5.52 11.44
CA GLN A 22 2.12 -5.82 11.12
C GLN A 22 2.28 -6.93 10.06
N GLU A 23 1.31 -7.84 10.01
CA GLU A 23 1.27 -8.89 9.00
C GLU A 23 1.01 -8.28 7.61
N ASP A 24 0.09 -7.31 7.52
CA ASP A 24 -0.20 -6.60 6.27
C ASP A 24 1.04 -5.87 5.74
N VAL A 25 1.80 -5.20 6.62
CA VAL A 25 3.08 -4.57 6.27
C VAL A 25 4.06 -5.60 5.69
N THR A 26 4.13 -6.79 6.29
CA THR A 26 5.02 -7.86 5.82
C THR A 26 4.61 -8.38 4.44
N ARG A 27 3.31 -8.56 4.19
CA ARG A 27 2.81 -8.96 2.86
C ARG A 27 3.07 -7.90 1.79
N VAL A 28 2.86 -6.62 2.13
CA VAL A 28 3.16 -5.49 1.23
C VAL A 28 4.65 -5.43 0.90
N GLN A 29 5.53 -5.59 1.90
CA GLN A 29 6.98 -5.63 1.70
C GLN A 29 7.41 -6.78 0.78
N SER A 30 6.92 -7.99 1.05
CA SER A 30 7.24 -9.16 0.22
C SER A 30 6.80 -8.96 -1.23
N THR A 31 5.59 -8.45 -1.43
CA THR A 31 5.04 -8.13 -2.75
C THR A 31 5.88 -7.04 -3.45
N PHE A 32 6.23 -5.97 -2.74
CA PHE A 32 7.09 -4.90 -3.27
C PHE A 32 8.44 -5.44 -3.73
N LEU A 33 9.13 -6.24 -2.91
CA LEU A 33 10.43 -6.80 -3.27
C LEU A 33 10.33 -7.70 -4.51
N SER A 34 9.23 -8.46 -4.64
CA SER A 34 8.94 -9.26 -5.83
C SER A 34 8.77 -8.37 -7.07
N LEU A 35 8.00 -7.28 -6.96
CA LEU A 35 7.80 -6.33 -8.05
C LEU A 35 9.11 -5.64 -8.45
N ARG A 36 9.89 -5.17 -7.47
CA ARG A 36 11.20 -4.54 -7.68
C ARG A 36 12.16 -5.47 -8.42
N PHE A 37 12.22 -6.74 -8.02
CA PHE A 37 13.07 -7.73 -8.70
C PHE A 37 12.61 -8.00 -10.14
N ARG A 38 11.29 -8.00 -10.40
CA ARG A 38 10.73 -8.21 -11.74
C ARG A 38 10.78 -6.95 -12.62
N ALA A 39 10.95 -5.77 -12.04
CA ALA A 39 10.85 -4.49 -12.74
C ALA A 39 11.77 -4.35 -13.97
N PRO A 40 13.04 -4.81 -13.96
CA PRO A 40 13.89 -4.73 -15.15
C PRO A 40 13.39 -5.60 -16.32
N LEU A 41 12.73 -6.72 -16.00
CA LEU A 41 12.33 -7.76 -16.95
C LEU A 41 10.90 -7.56 -17.48
N SER A 42 10.03 -6.91 -16.71
CA SER A 42 8.64 -6.63 -17.11
C SER A 42 8.52 -5.29 -17.83
N SER A 43 7.93 -5.28 -19.02
CA SER A 43 7.64 -4.05 -19.77
C SER A 43 6.66 -3.12 -19.03
N GLU A 44 5.78 -3.66 -18.19
CA GLU A 44 4.80 -2.90 -17.41
C GLU A 44 5.43 -2.21 -16.19
N LEU A 45 6.40 -2.87 -15.57
CA LEU A 45 7.04 -2.40 -14.34
C LEU A 45 8.33 -1.62 -14.61
N ARG A 46 8.89 -1.74 -15.82
CA ARG A 46 10.13 -1.07 -16.22
C ARG A 46 9.97 0.44 -16.12
N GLY A 47 10.94 1.08 -15.46
CA GLY A 47 10.97 2.53 -15.30
C GLY A 47 10.11 3.08 -14.17
N ARG A 48 9.32 2.23 -13.49
CA ARG A 48 8.62 2.59 -12.24
C ARG A 48 9.63 2.86 -11.12
N SER A 49 9.37 3.88 -10.31
CA SER A 49 10.14 4.15 -9.10
C SER A 49 9.85 3.11 -8.01
N ASP A 50 10.73 3.01 -7.02
CA ASP A 50 10.49 2.14 -5.87
C ASP A 50 9.18 2.50 -5.14
N MET A 51 8.85 3.80 -5.03
CA MET A 51 7.60 4.23 -4.42
C MET A 51 6.37 3.84 -5.24
N GLU A 52 6.43 3.93 -6.58
CA GLU A 52 5.34 3.45 -7.42
C GLU A 52 5.11 1.95 -7.25
N LEU A 53 6.19 1.15 -7.26
CA LEU A 53 6.11 -0.29 -7.04
C LEU A 53 5.58 -0.62 -5.64
N PHE A 54 5.91 0.18 -4.63
CA PHE A 54 5.37 0.03 -3.29
C PHE A 54 3.88 0.40 -3.20
N ARG A 55 3.45 1.46 -3.88
CA ARG A 55 2.01 1.79 -3.98
C ARG A 55 1.23 0.70 -4.69
N MET A 56 1.80 0.12 -5.75
CA MET A 56 1.22 -1.04 -6.42
C MET A 56 1.09 -2.24 -5.47
N SER A 57 2.10 -2.51 -4.64
CA SER A 57 1.99 -3.62 -3.68
C SER A 57 0.92 -3.38 -2.60
N CYS A 58 0.72 -2.15 -2.13
CA CYS A 58 -0.41 -1.80 -1.27
C CYS A 58 -1.77 -2.09 -1.93
N GLN A 59 -1.93 -1.67 -3.20
CA GLN A 59 -3.15 -1.90 -3.97
C GLN A 59 -3.43 -3.40 -4.16
N MET A 60 -2.41 -4.18 -4.51
CA MET A 60 -2.52 -5.64 -4.68
C MET A 60 -2.92 -6.36 -3.39
N GLN A 61 -2.55 -5.82 -2.23
CA GLN A 61 -2.90 -6.37 -0.92
C GLN A 61 -4.20 -5.80 -0.34
N ASN A 62 -4.89 -4.90 -1.05
CA ASN A 62 -6.11 -4.22 -0.61
C ASN A 62 -5.95 -3.49 0.74
N VAL A 63 -4.80 -2.83 0.95
CA VAL A 63 -4.52 -2.06 2.17
C VAL A 63 -4.27 -0.59 1.88
N ARG A 64 -4.59 0.27 2.85
CA ARG A 64 -4.34 1.71 2.77
C ARG A 64 -2.84 1.98 2.88
N CYS A 65 -2.25 2.49 1.80
CA CYS A 65 -0.80 2.60 1.70
C CYS A 65 -0.20 3.62 2.70
N ASP A 66 -0.91 4.72 2.98
CA ASP A 66 -0.47 5.71 3.96
C ASP A 66 -0.38 5.12 5.37
N ASP A 67 -1.38 4.32 5.76
CA ASP A 67 -1.39 3.65 7.06
C ASP A 67 -0.24 2.62 7.15
N VAL A 68 0.07 1.93 6.06
CA VAL A 68 1.23 1.02 5.97
C VAL A 68 2.56 1.78 6.07
N LEU A 69 2.68 2.94 5.42
CA LEU A 69 3.87 3.79 5.48
C LEU A 69 4.12 4.32 6.90
N GLU A 70 3.08 4.70 7.63
CA GLU A 70 3.19 5.14 9.02
C GLU A 70 3.70 4.00 9.93
N ILE A 71 3.16 2.79 9.78
CA ILE A 71 3.65 1.62 10.53
C ILE A 71 5.09 1.30 10.12
N LEU A 72 5.40 1.35 8.83
CA LEU A 72 6.73 1.08 8.29
C LEU A 72 7.77 2.05 8.84
N LYS A 73 7.45 3.34 8.93
CA LYS A 73 8.30 4.39 9.49
C LYS A 73 8.65 4.10 10.94
N SER A 74 7.70 3.61 11.74
CA SER A 74 7.93 3.27 13.14
C SER A 74 8.64 1.92 13.32
N ALA A 75 8.22 0.88 12.60
CA ALA A 75 8.68 -0.49 12.80
C ALA A 75 9.98 -0.83 12.06
N LYS A 76 10.24 -0.20 10.90
CA LYS A 76 11.41 -0.44 10.04
C LYS A 76 11.89 0.87 9.37
N PRO A 77 12.42 1.83 10.14
CA PRO A 77 12.80 3.15 9.64
C PRO A 77 13.84 3.11 8.51
N GLU A 78 14.81 2.20 8.57
CA GLU A 78 15.82 2.04 7.52
C GLU A 78 15.21 1.73 6.14
N PHE A 79 14.23 0.82 6.10
CA PHE A 79 13.55 0.47 4.87
C PHE A 79 12.69 1.64 4.37
N TYR A 80 11.98 2.33 5.28
CA TYR A 80 11.22 3.54 4.94
C TYR A 80 12.12 4.61 4.31
N ASN A 81 13.27 4.88 4.92
CA ASN A 81 14.22 5.88 4.44
C ASN A 81 14.77 5.51 3.06
N GLN A 82 15.10 4.24 2.81
CA GLN A 82 15.55 3.79 1.48
C GLN A 82 14.45 3.96 0.43
N LEU A 83 13.19 3.63 0.78
CA LEU A 83 12.05 3.78 -0.09
C LEU A 83 11.81 5.25 -0.49
N THR A 84 11.93 6.18 0.46
CA THR A 84 11.69 7.61 0.22
C THR A 84 12.91 8.36 -0.34
N ALA A 85 14.14 7.95 0.01
CA ALA A 85 15.36 8.57 -0.51
C ALA A 85 15.48 8.39 -2.04
N THR A 86 14.96 7.27 -2.54
CA THR A 86 14.94 6.97 -3.98
C THR A 86 13.98 7.89 -4.76
N GLU A 87 12.92 8.43 -4.12
CA GLU A 87 12.08 9.48 -4.77
C GLU A 87 12.83 10.80 -4.90
N SER A 88 13.56 11.22 -3.85
CA SER A 88 14.33 12.47 -3.89
C SER A 88 15.44 12.46 -4.95
N ALA A 89 15.99 11.28 -5.27
CA ALA A 89 16.99 11.14 -6.33
C ALA A 89 16.39 10.97 -7.74
N ALA A 90 15.14 10.50 -7.86
CA ALA A 90 14.48 10.29 -9.14
C ALA A 90 13.86 11.57 -9.75
N GLY A 91 13.70 12.62 -8.95
CA GLY A 91 13.25 13.95 -9.40
C GLY A 91 14.30 14.77 -10.15
N GLU A 92 15.55 14.30 -10.20
CA GLU A 92 16.68 14.94 -10.87
C GLU A 92 17.07 14.13 -12.12
N ARG A 93 16.13 13.98 -13.06
CA ARG A 93 16.44 13.52 -14.42
C ARG A 93 16.55 14.74 -15.35
N PRO A 94 17.71 14.97 -16.01
CA PRO A 94 17.85 15.98 -17.05
C PRO A 94 16.96 15.69 -18.27
#